data_AF-A0A6V8CCS2-F1
#
_entry.id   AF-A0A6V8CCS2-F1
#
_cell.length_a   1.000
_cell.length_b   1.000
_cell.length_c   1.000
_cell.angle_alpha   90.00
_cell.angle_beta   90.00
_cell.angle_gamma   90.00
#
_symmetry.space_group_name_H-M   'P 1'
#
loop_
_entity.id
_entity.type
_entity.pdbx_description
1 polymer ?
#
loop_
_entity_poly.entity_id
_entity_poly.type
_entity_poly.pdbx_seq_one_letter_code
_entity_poly.pdbx_strand_id
1 'polypeptide(L)'
;MILTQPDAIGLLAVLVLAGIVVWDAVWLVRQSRLVPELGPAPGGYAWASGGAEEAIRHWGNLFSMAAMLVLPWGFIRISGTSVVWAVVWDVLLLLHLVGLLVPKRYAVTRTHLIADGQRYAWERLKLADRQPRRRIMLLRRGWGVFGPLPVAAEVNELTTVRAWIAAGLLGDEAWSLMLEEE
;
A
#
# COMPACT_ATOMS: atom_id res chain seq x y z
N MET A 1 0.51 -35.51 -24.05
CA MET A 1 0.91 -34.18 -24.55
C MET A 1 -0.26 -33.24 -24.30
N ILE A 2 -0.24 -32.48 -23.20
CA ILE A 2 -1.33 -31.57 -22.84
C ILE A 2 -1.19 -30.33 -23.72
N LEU A 3 -1.85 -30.33 -24.87
CA LEU A 3 -2.13 -29.10 -25.61
C LEU A 3 -3.16 -28.33 -24.76
N THR A 4 -2.71 -27.50 -23.83
CA THR A 4 -3.61 -26.60 -23.10
C THR A 4 -4.29 -25.72 -24.11
N GLN A 5 -5.62 -25.84 -24.23
CA GLN A 5 -6.43 -24.95 -25.06
C GLN A 5 -6.07 -23.50 -24.68
N PRO A 6 -5.76 -22.62 -25.64
CA PRO A 6 -5.33 -21.23 -25.36
C PRO A 6 -6.28 -20.48 -24.40
N ASP A 7 -7.57 -20.82 -24.44
CA ASP A 7 -8.59 -20.27 -23.55
C ASP A 7 -8.46 -20.75 -22.09
N ALA A 8 -7.97 -21.96 -21.84
CA ALA A 8 -7.73 -22.45 -20.48
C ALA A 8 -6.58 -21.69 -19.81
N ILE A 9 -5.55 -21.30 -20.56
CA ILE A 9 -4.46 -20.45 -20.07
C ILE A 9 -5.00 -19.04 -19.78
N GLY A 10 -5.79 -18.48 -20.69
CA GLY A 10 -6.44 -17.17 -20.52
C GLY A 10 -7.32 -17.12 -19.27
N LEU A 11 -8.18 -18.14 -19.08
CA LEU A 11 -9.01 -18.29 -17.89
C LEU A 11 -8.16 -18.38 -16.61
N LEU A 12 -7.11 -19.21 -16.60
CA LEU A 12 -6.25 -19.36 -15.43
C LEU A 12 -5.58 -18.03 -15.04
N ALA A 13 -5.04 -17.30 -16.02
CA ALA A 13 -4.44 -15.99 -15.78
C ALA A 13 -5.44 -15.00 -15.19
N VAL A 14 -6.65 -14.94 -15.75
CA VAL A 14 -7.74 -14.10 -15.26
C VAL A 14 -8.15 -14.48 -13.84
N LEU A 15 -8.24 -15.77 -13.51
CA LEU A 15 -8.58 -16.22 -12.16
C LEU A 15 -7.52 -15.82 -11.13
N VAL A 16 -6.24 -15.94 -11.47
CA VAL A 16 -5.15 -15.48 -10.60
C VAL A 16 -5.24 -13.98 -10.37
N LEU A 17 -5.41 -13.18 -11.43
CA LEU A 17 -5.56 -11.73 -11.30
C LEU A 17 -6.80 -11.35 -10.48
N ALA A 18 -7.93 -12.01 -10.71
CA ALA A 18 -9.15 -11.79 -9.93
C ALA A 18 -8.91 -12.06 -8.44
N GLY A 19 -8.18 -13.11 -8.08
CA GLY A 19 -7.77 -13.40 -6.71
C GLY A 19 -6.94 -12.27 -6.09
N ILE A 20 -6.00 -11.70 -6.85
CA ILE A 20 -5.18 -10.55 -6.40
C ILE A 20 -6.07 -9.31 -6.17
N VAL A 21 -6.97 -9.00 -7.09
CA VAL A 21 -7.89 -7.85 -6.98
C VAL A 21 -8.78 -7.99 -5.75
N VAL A 22 -9.37 -9.17 -5.54
CA VAL A 22 -10.22 -9.45 -4.37
C VAL A 22 -9.42 -9.32 -3.09
N TRP A 23 -8.20 -9.87 -3.05
CA TRP A 23 -7.32 -9.76 -1.90
C TRP A 23 -6.98 -8.31 -1.56
N ASP A 24 -6.59 -7.50 -2.54
CA ASP A 24 -6.29 -6.08 -2.35
C ASP A 24 -7.51 -5.30 -1.84
N ALA A 25 -8.69 -5.55 -2.41
CA ALA A 25 -9.95 -4.96 -1.96
C ALA A 25 -10.27 -5.33 -0.50
N VAL A 26 -10.07 -6.59 -0.10
CA VAL A 26 -10.26 -7.03 1.30
C VAL A 26 -9.32 -6.28 2.24
N TRP A 27 -8.06 -6.09 1.86
CA TRP A 27 -7.09 -5.34 2.67
C TRP A 27 -7.43 -3.85 2.77
N LEU A 28 -7.86 -3.23 1.68
CA LEU A 28 -8.36 -1.85 1.67
C LEU A 28 -9.53 -1.65 2.63
N VAL A 29 -10.49 -2.58 2.63
CA VAL A 29 -11.64 -2.54 3.56
C VAL A 29 -11.20 -2.79 5.01
N ARG A 30 -10.23 -3.68 5.25
CA ARG A 30 -9.69 -3.88 6.61
C ARG A 30 -9.01 -2.61 7.12
N GLN A 31 -8.26 -1.93 6.28
CA GLN A 31 -7.56 -0.69 6.63
C GLN A 31 -8.53 0.44 6.99
N SER A 32 -9.59 0.64 6.21
CA SER A 32 -10.60 1.66 6.51
C SER A 32 -11.37 1.39 7.80
N ARG A 33 -11.56 0.11 8.17
CA ARG A 33 -12.17 -0.28 9.46
C ARG A 33 -11.23 -0.13 10.64
N LEU A 34 -9.92 -0.37 10.45
CA LEU A 34 -8.92 -0.25 11.51
C LEU A 34 -8.64 1.21 11.88
N VAL A 35 -8.72 2.11 10.91
CA VAL A 35 -8.52 3.55 11.10
C VAL A 35 -9.74 4.26 10.50
N PRO A 36 -10.86 4.38 11.24
CA PRO A 36 -12.11 4.96 10.71
C PRO A 36 -12.07 6.49 10.61
N GLU A 37 -11.45 7.15 11.57
CA GLU A 37 -11.34 8.60 11.70
C GLU A 37 -9.89 9.05 11.47
N LEU A 38 -9.74 10.25 10.90
CA LEU A 38 -8.44 10.89 10.66
C LEU A 38 -8.31 12.10 11.60
N GLY A 39 -7.08 12.47 11.92
CA GLY A 39 -6.75 13.51 12.89
C GLY A 39 -6.42 12.94 14.28
N PRO A 40 -6.57 13.76 15.34
CA PRO A 40 -6.32 13.34 16.71
C PRO A 40 -7.22 12.17 17.10
N ALA A 41 -6.62 11.13 17.68
CA ALA A 41 -7.31 9.93 18.13
C ALA A 41 -7.00 9.69 19.62
N PRO A 42 -7.83 8.95 20.37
CA PRO A 42 -7.59 8.71 21.79
C PRO A 42 -6.23 8.07 22.04
N GLY A 43 -5.27 8.85 22.52
CA GLY A 43 -3.90 8.41 22.76
C GLY A 43 -3.10 8.14 21.48
N GLY A 44 -3.26 8.98 20.43
CA GLY A 44 -2.52 8.88 19.18
C GLY A 44 -2.98 9.83 18.08
N TYR A 45 -2.48 9.60 16.86
CA TYR A 45 -2.83 10.40 15.67
C TYR A 45 -3.03 9.51 14.46
N ALA A 46 -4.08 9.75 13.69
CA ALA A 46 -4.42 9.02 12.48
C ALA A 46 -4.34 9.94 11.25
N TRP A 47 -3.80 9.46 10.13
CA TRP A 47 -3.67 10.25 8.91
C TRP A 47 -3.83 9.38 7.66
N ALA A 48 -3.94 10.03 6.51
CA ALA A 48 -3.98 9.37 5.22
C ALA A 48 -2.77 9.79 4.37
N SER A 49 -2.33 8.92 3.48
CA SER A 49 -1.41 9.29 2.41
C SER A 49 -2.13 10.17 1.38
N GLY A 50 -1.47 11.20 0.86
CA GLY A 50 -1.96 11.91 -0.33
C GLY A 50 -1.94 11.01 -1.58
N GLY A 51 -2.89 11.21 -2.49
CA GLY A 51 -3.02 10.41 -3.72
C GLY A 51 -1.83 10.55 -4.67
N ALA A 52 -1.20 11.72 -4.71
CA ALA A 52 0.00 11.96 -5.51
C ALA A 52 1.22 11.19 -4.96
N GLU A 53 1.32 11.09 -3.64
CA GLU A 53 2.37 10.34 -2.94
C GLU A 53 2.23 8.84 -3.18
N GLU A 54 1.00 8.31 -3.20
CA GLU A 54 0.73 6.90 -3.54
C GLU A 54 1.06 6.58 -5.01
N ALA A 55 0.74 7.48 -5.93
CA ALA A 55 1.11 7.33 -7.34
C ALA A 55 2.64 7.28 -7.53
N ILE A 56 3.38 8.12 -6.81
CA ILE A 56 4.86 8.10 -6.81
C ILE A 56 5.38 6.81 -6.16
N ARG A 57 4.76 6.34 -5.07
CA ARG A 57 5.13 5.07 -4.41
C ARG A 57 4.98 3.89 -5.36
N HIS A 58 3.96 3.90 -6.19
CA HIS A 58 3.63 2.82 -7.12
C HIS A 58 4.04 3.06 -8.57
N TRP A 59 4.81 4.11 -8.89
CA TRP A 59 5.15 4.45 -10.28
C TRP A 59 5.70 3.28 -11.11
N GLY A 60 6.58 2.47 -10.51
CA GLY A 60 7.09 1.25 -11.15
C GLY A 60 5.98 0.22 -11.44
N ASN A 61 5.08 0.01 -10.50
CA ASN A 61 3.93 -0.89 -10.68
C ASN A 61 2.96 -0.35 -11.74
N LEU A 62 2.70 0.97 -11.74
CA LEU A 62 1.83 1.62 -12.74
C LEU A 62 2.37 1.40 -14.15
N PHE A 63 3.68 1.58 -14.35
CA PHE A 63 4.32 1.32 -15.65
C PHE A 63 4.21 -0.15 -16.06
N SER A 64 4.48 -1.09 -15.15
CA SER A 64 4.33 -2.52 -15.42
C SER A 64 2.87 -2.88 -15.77
N MET A 65 1.88 -2.30 -15.09
CA MET A 65 0.47 -2.52 -15.41
C MET A 65 0.09 -1.97 -16.78
N ALA A 66 0.61 -0.80 -17.17
CA ALA A 66 0.41 -0.26 -18.50
C ALA A 66 0.95 -1.20 -19.59
N ALA A 67 2.13 -1.78 -19.37
CA ALA A 67 2.66 -2.81 -20.27
C ALA A 67 1.77 -4.08 -20.28
N MET A 68 1.29 -4.52 -19.12
CA MET A 68 0.40 -5.69 -19.00
C MET A 68 -1.01 -5.48 -19.57
N LEU A 69 -1.44 -4.23 -19.77
CA LEU A 69 -2.65 -3.90 -20.54
C LEU A 69 -2.40 -4.05 -22.04
N VAL A 70 -1.29 -3.51 -22.56
CA VAL A 70 -1.06 -3.45 -24.01
C VAL A 70 -0.56 -4.78 -24.59
N LEU A 71 0.32 -5.47 -23.87
CA LEU A 71 0.99 -6.68 -24.39
C LEU A 71 0.02 -7.78 -24.81
N PRO A 72 -1.01 -8.16 -24.02
CA PRO A 72 -1.94 -9.23 -24.40
C PRO A 72 -2.57 -9.01 -25.77
N TRP A 73 -2.97 -7.78 -26.12
CA TRP A 73 -3.58 -7.44 -27.41
C TRP A 73 -2.67 -7.74 -28.61
N GLY A 74 -1.35 -7.63 -28.44
CA GLY A 74 -0.38 -7.99 -29.47
C GLY A 74 -0.33 -9.49 -29.74
N PHE A 75 -0.60 -10.32 -28.74
CA PHE A 75 -0.46 -11.77 -28.80
C PHE A 75 -1.76 -12.53 -29.09
N ILE A 76 -2.94 -11.95 -28.84
CA ILE A 76 -4.26 -12.61 -29.06
C ILE A 76 -4.39 -13.18 -30.47
N ARG A 77 -3.94 -12.44 -31.49
CA ARG A 77 -4.00 -12.88 -32.89
C ARG A 77 -3.07 -14.05 -33.21
N ILE A 78 -1.99 -14.20 -32.45
CA ILE A 78 -0.97 -15.23 -32.63
C ILE A 78 -1.36 -16.50 -31.85
N SER A 79 -1.93 -16.34 -30.66
CA SER A 79 -2.26 -17.45 -29.76
C SER A 79 -3.63 -18.10 -30.05
N GLY A 80 -4.49 -17.45 -30.82
CA GLY A 80 -5.86 -17.93 -31.07
C GLY A 80 -6.77 -17.89 -29.84
N THR A 81 -6.37 -17.15 -28.79
CA THR A 81 -7.13 -16.98 -27.55
C THR A 81 -8.35 -16.09 -27.80
N SER A 82 -9.48 -16.38 -27.15
CA SER A 82 -10.65 -15.52 -27.23
C SER A 82 -10.37 -14.10 -26.72
N VAL A 83 -10.84 -13.09 -27.48
CA VAL A 83 -10.75 -11.66 -27.13
C VAL A 83 -11.40 -11.36 -25.77
N VAL A 84 -12.39 -12.16 -25.37
CA VAL A 84 -13.11 -12.01 -24.10
C VAL A 84 -12.14 -12.02 -22.91
N TRP A 85 -11.12 -12.89 -22.92
CA TRP A 85 -10.17 -12.99 -21.82
C TRP A 85 -9.32 -11.73 -21.66
N ALA A 86 -8.93 -11.08 -22.75
CA ALA A 86 -8.18 -9.83 -22.71
C ALA A 86 -9.02 -8.67 -22.20
N VAL A 87 -10.30 -8.60 -22.59
CA VAL A 87 -11.21 -7.57 -22.06
C VAL A 87 -11.43 -7.75 -20.56
N VAL A 88 -11.67 -8.97 -20.08
CA VAL A 88 -11.84 -9.25 -18.65
C VAL A 88 -10.56 -8.94 -17.88
N TRP A 89 -9.40 -9.31 -18.44
CA TRP A 89 -8.09 -8.99 -17.89
C TRP A 89 -7.89 -7.48 -17.73
N ASP A 90 -8.19 -6.69 -18.75
CA ASP A 90 -8.05 -5.23 -18.71
C ASP A 90 -8.95 -4.60 -17.64
N VAL A 91 -10.20 -5.06 -17.53
CA VAL A 91 -11.14 -4.59 -16.49
C VAL A 91 -10.59 -4.89 -15.10
N LEU A 92 -10.08 -6.11 -14.86
CA LEU A 92 -9.50 -6.47 -13.56
C LEU A 92 -8.22 -5.69 -13.26
N LEU A 93 -7.36 -5.46 -14.26
CA LEU A 93 -6.17 -4.62 -14.09
C LEU A 93 -6.52 -3.18 -13.76
N LEU A 94 -7.53 -2.61 -14.41
CA LEU A 94 -8.00 -1.26 -14.11
C LEU A 94 -8.54 -1.17 -12.67
N LEU A 95 -9.32 -2.16 -12.22
CA LEU A 95 -9.77 -2.23 -10.83
C LEU A 95 -8.59 -2.31 -9.85
N HIS A 96 -7.57 -3.12 -10.16
CA HIS A 96 -6.37 -3.22 -9.35
C HIS A 96 -5.61 -1.88 -9.30
N LEU A 97 -5.47 -1.20 -10.44
CA LEU A 97 -4.78 0.07 -10.55
C LEU A 97 -5.49 1.17 -9.75
N VAL A 98 -6.82 1.22 -9.81
CA VAL A 98 -7.62 2.10 -8.94
C VAL A 98 -7.35 1.78 -7.48
N GLY A 99 -7.35 0.50 -7.09
CA GLY A 99 -7.05 0.06 -5.72
C GLY A 99 -5.67 0.50 -5.20
N LEU A 100 -4.66 0.54 -6.07
CA LEU A 100 -3.32 1.03 -5.74
C LEU A 100 -3.27 2.55 -5.50
N LEU A 101 -4.13 3.31 -6.16
CA LEU A 101 -4.19 4.77 -6.03
C LEU A 101 -5.06 5.23 -4.85
N VAL A 102 -5.83 4.32 -4.25
CA VAL A 102 -6.64 4.65 -3.06
C VAL A 102 -5.71 5.08 -1.92
N PRO A 103 -5.96 6.26 -1.32
CA PRO A 103 -5.26 6.73 -0.12
C PRO A 103 -5.24 5.68 0.98
N LYS A 104 -4.04 5.34 1.44
CA LYS A 104 -3.79 4.43 2.54
C LYS A 104 -3.92 5.21 3.85
N ARG A 105 -4.63 4.63 4.82
CA ARG A 105 -4.83 5.18 6.17
C ARG A 105 -3.85 4.57 7.16
N TYR A 106 -3.27 5.41 8.01
CA TYR A 106 -2.27 5.04 9.00
C TYR A 106 -2.68 5.61 10.36
N ALA A 107 -2.20 4.99 11.43
CA ALA A 107 -2.39 5.52 12.77
C ALA A 107 -1.20 5.22 13.66
N VAL A 108 -0.89 6.15 14.55
CA VAL A 108 0.17 6.04 15.55
C VAL A 108 -0.49 5.98 16.90
N THR A 109 -0.17 4.96 17.67
CA THR A 109 -0.64 4.77 19.05
C THR A 109 0.56 4.57 19.96
N ARG A 110 0.38 4.71 21.27
CA ARG A 110 1.46 4.55 22.26
C ARG A 110 2.24 3.24 22.13
N THR A 111 1.57 2.16 21.69
CA THR A 111 2.16 0.82 21.66
C THR A 111 2.48 0.32 20.24
N HIS A 112 1.74 0.77 19.24
CA HIS A 112 1.86 0.26 17.87
C HIS A 112 1.66 1.35 16.81
N LEU A 113 2.34 1.16 15.67
CA LEU A 113 2.05 1.80 14.39
C LEU A 113 1.08 0.93 13.60
N ILE A 114 -0.03 1.51 13.13
CA ILE A 114 -0.96 0.89 12.20
C ILE A 114 -0.61 1.36 10.79
N ALA A 115 -0.20 0.43 9.93
CA ALA A 115 0.12 0.70 8.53
C ALA A 115 -0.35 -0.47 7.66
N ASP A 116 -0.87 -0.18 6.46
CA ASP A 116 -1.36 -1.18 5.50
C ASP A 116 -2.34 -2.21 6.10
N GLY A 117 -3.18 -1.77 7.06
CA GLY A 117 -4.12 -2.65 7.75
C GLY A 117 -3.48 -3.65 8.73
N GLN A 118 -2.22 -3.46 9.12
CA GLN A 118 -1.51 -4.27 10.10
C GLN A 118 -1.02 -3.41 11.28
N ARG A 119 -0.86 -4.05 12.45
CA ARG A 119 -0.31 -3.42 13.66
C ARG A 119 1.16 -3.83 13.82
N TYR A 120 2.04 -2.85 13.94
CA TYR A 120 3.48 -3.01 14.12
C TYR A 120 3.91 -2.45 15.46
N ALA A 121 4.48 -3.28 16.34
CA ALA A 121 5.02 -2.82 17.61
C ALA A 121 6.26 -1.93 17.39
N TRP A 122 6.39 -0.86 18.17
CA TRP A 122 7.51 0.09 18.07
C TRP A 122 8.88 -0.58 18.24
N GLU A 123 8.96 -1.57 19.12
CA GLU A 123 10.17 -2.38 19.35
C GLU A 123 10.72 -3.04 18.09
N ARG A 124 9.85 -3.31 17.11
CA ARG A 124 10.20 -3.96 15.83
C ARG A 124 10.47 -2.95 14.72
N LEU A 125 10.43 -1.65 15.00
CA LEU A 125 10.63 -0.59 14.04
C LEU A 125 11.91 0.19 14.37
N LYS A 126 12.52 0.76 13.32
CA LYS A 126 13.63 1.72 13.41
C LYS A 126 13.45 2.74 12.29
N LEU A 127 13.86 3.99 12.51
CA LEU A 127 14.02 4.94 11.41
C LEU A 127 15.16 4.48 10.48
N ALA A 128 14.96 4.60 9.17
CA ALA A 128 16.05 4.44 8.21
C ALA A 128 17.10 5.55 8.40
N ASP A 129 18.38 5.20 8.26
CA ASP A 129 19.49 6.15 8.48
C ASP A 129 19.45 7.32 7.48
N ARG A 130 18.93 7.09 6.27
CA ARG A 130 18.67 8.14 5.27
C ARG A 130 17.17 8.36 5.06
N GLN A 131 16.67 9.47 5.57
CA GLN A 131 15.27 9.87 5.40
C GLN A 131 15.05 10.61 4.07
N PRO A 132 14.09 10.17 3.24
CA PRO A 132 13.66 10.94 2.07
C PRO A 132 12.92 12.22 2.48
N ARG A 133 12.95 13.25 1.63
CA ARG A 133 12.30 14.55 1.94
C ARG A 133 10.78 14.52 2.00
N ARG A 134 10.13 13.68 1.18
CA ARG A 134 8.66 13.64 1.01
C ARG A 134 7.96 12.45 1.68
N ARG A 135 8.69 11.59 2.38
CA ARG A 135 8.13 10.40 3.04
C ARG A 135 8.94 10.02 4.27
N ILE A 136 8.31 9.32 5.19
CA ILE A 136 8.99 8.81 6.38
C ILE A 136 9.33 7.34 6.10
N MET A 137 10.62 7.00 6.12
CA MET A 137 11.06 5.64 5.86
C MET A 137 11.36 4.93 7.17
N LEU A 138 10.56 3.93 7.50
CA LEU A 138 10.80 3.02 8.61
C LEU A 138 11.40 1.71 8.10
N LEU A 139 12.15 1.04 8.96
CA LEU A 139 12.73 -0.28 8.72
C LEU A 139 12.21 -1.24 9.79
N ARG A 140 11.83 -2.44 9.37
CA ARG A 140 11.52 -3.53 10.29
C ARG A 140 12.81 -4.15 10.82
N ARG A 141 12.98 -4.18 12.15
CA ARG A 141 14.14 -4.82 12.79
C ARG A 141 14.16 -6.31 12.43
N GLY A 142 15.35 -6.81 12.08
CA GLY A 142 15.55 -8.20 11.65
C GLY A 142 15.31 -8.49 10.16
N TRP A 143 14.81 -7.53 9.37
CA TRP A 143 14.51 -7.72 7.93
C TRP A 143 15.48 -6.97 6.98
N GLY A 144 16.52 -6.32 7.51
CA GLY A 144 17.56 -5.64 6.73
C GLY A 144 17.00 -4.66 5.68
N VAL A 145 17.59 -4.65 4.48
CA VAL A 145 17.18 -3.80 3.34
C VAL A 145 15.82 -4.21 2.75
N PHE A 146 15.31 -5.39 3.10
CA PHE A 146 14.03 -5.93 2.60
C PHE A 146 12.83 -5.61 3.50
N GLY A 147 13.04 -4.90 4.61
CA GLY A 147 11.98 -4.45 5.50
C GLY A 147 11.58 -2.98 5.42
N PRO A 148 11.72 -2.23 4.30
CA PRO A 148 11.32 -0.83 4.27
C PRO A 148 9.80 -0.73 4.36
N LEU A 149 9.35 0.06 5.33
CA LEU A 149 7.96 0.45 5.51
C LEU A 149 7.87 1.95 5.21
N PRO A 150 7.65 2.32 3.94
CA PRO A 150 7.45 3.71 3.58
C PRO A 150 6.10 4.16 4.12
N VAL A 151 6.13 5.19 4.94
CA VAL A 151 4.94 5.85 5.47
C VAL A 151 4.77 7.17 4.73
N ALA A 152 3.66 7.27 4.00
CA ALA A 152 3.26 8.49 3.31
C ALA A 152 2.28 9.29 4.18
N ALA A 153 2.36 10.61 4.07
CA ALA A 153 1.47 11.58 4.67
C ALA A 153 1.36 12.78 3.72
N GLU A 154 0.29 13.56 3.81
CA GLU A 154 0.20 14.82 3.09
C GLU A 154 1.31 15.80 3.51
N VAL A 155 1.68 16.73 2.62
CA VAL A 155 2.83 17.62 2.81
C VAL A 155 2.67 18.55 4.03
N ASN A 156 1.44 19.01 4.28
CA ASN A 156 1.06 19.82 5.44
C ASN A 156 1.08 19.04 6.77
N GLU A 157 0.82 17.72 6.74
CA GLU A 157 0.79 16.87 7.93
C GLU A 157 2.12 16.16 8.21
N LEU A 158 3.06 16.19 7.27
CA LEU A 158 4.31 15.42 7.34
C LEU A 158 5.16 15.74 8.58
N THR A 159 5.16 17.00 9.03
CA THR A 159 5.88 17.43 10.24
C THR A 159 5.23 16.85 11.49
N THR A 160 3.92 16.93 11.59
CA THR A 160 3.12 16.40 12.71
C THR A 160 3.26 14.88 12.81
N VAL A 161 3.09 14.18 11.69
CA VAL A 161 3.26 12.72 11.62
C VAL A 161 4.68 12.30 12.01
N ARG A 162 5.70 13.07 11.59
CA ARG A 162 7.09 12.80 11.98
C ARG A 162 7.30 12.95 13.49
N ALA A 163 6.70 13.95 14.12
CA ALA A 163 6.77 14.15 15.56
C ALA A 163 6.11 12.98 16.31
N TRP A 164 4.90 12.56 15.91
CA TRP A 164 4.21 11.40 16.48
C TRP A 164 4.99 10.09 16.33
N ILE A 165 5.56 9.84 15.15
CA ILE A 165 6.41 8.65 14.93
C ILE A 165 7.68 8.71 15.78
N ALA A 166 8.30 9.89 15.92
CA ALA A 166 9.46 10.06 16.78
C ALA A 166 9.10 9.81 18.25
N ALA A 167 7.98 10.34 18.73
CA ALA A 167 7.48 10.10 20.08
C ALA A 167 7.25 8.60 20.34
N GLY A 168 6.61 7.89 19.41
CA GLY A 168 6.41 6.44 19.51
C GLY A 168 7.71 5.62 19.56
N LEU A 169 8.80 6.12 18.97
CA LEU A 169 10.11 5.47 18.99
C LEU A 169 10.96 5.85 20.21
N LEU A 170 10.81 7.07 20.72
CA LEU A 170 11.57 7.60 21.86
C LEU A 170 11.01 7.14 23.22
N GLY A 171 9.72 6.79 23.27
CA GLY A 171 9.08 6.23 24.45
C GLY A 171 8.15 7.21 25.18
N ASP A 172 7.77 6.84 26.39
CA ASP A 172 6.62 7.43 27.09
C ASP A 172 6.74 8.93 27.42
N GLU A 173 7.94 9.43 27.74
CA GLU A 173 8.13 10.86 28.07
C GLU A 173 7.93 11.77 26.85
N ALA A 174 8.43 11.36 25.68
CA ALA A 174 8.19 12.09 24.44
C ALA A 174 6.71 12.00 24.02
N TRP A 175 6.04 10.88 24.35
CA TRP A 175 4.63 10.68 24.08
C TRP A 175 3.73 11.57 24.94
N SER A 176 4.03 11.74 26.22
CA SER A 176 3.27 12.64 27.10
C SER A 176 3.37 14.09 26.66
N LEU A 177 4.55 14.54 26.20
CA LEU A 177 4.73 15.90 25.68
C LEU A 177 3.85 16.17 24.46
N MET A 178 3.71 15.19 23.55
CA MET A 178 2.83 15.32 22.38
C MET A 178 1.34 15.45 22.75
N LEU A 179 0.92 14.88 23.88
CA LEU A 179 -0.47 14.96 24.35
C LEU A 179 -0.76 16.27 25.12
N GLU A 180 0.27 16.94 25.62
CA GLU A 180 0.15 18.23 26.33
C GLU A 180 0.17 19.44 25.39
N GLU A 181 0.68 19.28 24.16
CA GLU A 181 0.74 20.33 23.13
C GLU A 181 -0.53 20.43 22.26
N GLU A 182 -1.47 19.48 22.35
CA GLU A 182 -2.81 19.52 21.70
C GLU A 182 -3.87 20.22 22.56
#